data_AF-A0A238X0C7-F1
#
_entry.id   AF-A0A238X0C7-F1
#
_cell.length_a   1.000
_cell.length_b   1.000
_cell.length_c   1.000
_cell.angle_alpha   90.00
_cell.angle_beta   90.00
_cell.angle_gamma   90.00
#
_symmetry.space_group_name_H-M   'P 1'
#
loop_
_entity.id
_entity.type
_entity.pdbx_description
1 polymer ?
#
loop_
_entity_poly.entity_id
_entity_poly.type
_entity_poly.pdbx_seq_one_letter_code
_entity_poly.pdbx_strand_id
1 'polypeptide(L)'
;MALLFVVAAGLALGTPFYVSTEAFLPIASALHDSGMSLGATVALVLTSAGVNLPEPTVLSRLMRAGLLACYTLTVVVAAIGAGYLVPLLAP
;
A
#
# COMPACT_ATOMS: atom_id res chain seq x y z
N MET A 1 -15.35 3.78 3.44
CA MET A 1 -15.52 3.26 2.06
C MET A 1 -14.34 3.62 1.17
N ALA A 2 -13.98 4.91 1.04
CA ALA A 2 -12.90 5.36 0.15
C ALA A 2 -11.55 4.67 0.38
N LEU A 3 -11.17 4.44 1.63
CA LEU A 3 -9.89 3.82 2.00
C LEU A 3 -9.76 2.38 1.46
N LEU A 4 -10.86 1.62 1.43
CA LEU A 4 -10.87 0.26 0.90
C LEU A 4 -10.65 0.23 -0.62
N PHE A 5 -11.25 1.17 -1.35
CA PHE A 5 -11.04 1.33 -2.79
C PHE A 5 -9.59 1.73 -3.11
N VAL A 6 -9.00 2.57 -2.28
CA VAL A 6 -7.62 3.03 -2.43
C VAL A 6 -6.62 1.91 -2.16
N VAL A 7 -6.86 1.09 -1.13
CA VAL A 7 -6.08 -0.12 -0.86
C VAL A 7 -6.22 -1.13 -2.02
N ALA A 8 -7.42 -1.36 -2.54
CA ALA A 8 -7.63 -2.23 -3.69
C ALA A 8 -6.92 -1.71 -4.96
N ALA A 9 -6.96 -0.40 -5.21
CA ALA A 9 -6.24 0.23 -6.31
C ALA A 9 -4.72 0.12 -6.14
N GLY A 10 -4.20 0.31 -4.91
CA GLY A 10 -2.79 0.12 -4.58
C GLY A 10 -2.33 -1.32 -4.81
N LEU A 11 -3.16 -2.32 -4.46
CA LEU A 11 -2.93 -3.73 -4.77
C LEU A 11 -2.82 -3.96 -6.29
N ALA A 12 -3.74 -3.40 -7.07
CA ALA A 12 -3.80 -3.58 -8.52
C ALA A 12 -2.68 -2.84 -9.27
N LEU A 13 -2.21 -1.71 -8.74
CA LEU A 13 -1.13 -0.91 -9.32
C LEU A 13 0.26 -1.38 -8.86
N GLY A 14 0.41 -1.83 -7.61
CA GLY A 14 1.67 -2.34 -7.07
C GLY A 14 2.03 -3.75 -7.54
N THR A 15 1.05 -4.57 -7.89
CA THR A 15 1.32 -5.93 -8.40
C THR A 15 2.06 -5.96 -9.75
N PRO A 16 1.71 -5.21 -10.81
CA PRO A 16 2.42 -5.31 -12.09
C PRO A 16 3.69 -4.45 -12.16
N PHE A 17 3.73 -3.35 -11.40
CA PHE A 17 4.79 -2.37 -11.48
C PHE A 17 5.81 -2.61 -10.36
N TYR A 18 6.99 -3.09 -10.71
CA TYR A 18 8.17 -3.14 -9.84
C TYR A 18 8.67 -1.71 -9.60
N VAL A 19 7.87 -0.90 -8.93
CA VAL A 19 8.13 0.52 -8.74
C VAL A 19 8.65 0.71 -7.33
N SER A 20 9.85 1.29 -7.25
CA SER A 20 10.47 1.66 -5.99
C SER A 20 9.51 2.54 -5.19
N THR A 21 9.41 2.32 -3.88
CA THR A 21 8.57 3.09 -2.95
C THR A 21 8.73 4.61 -3.12
N GLU A 22 9.92 5.05 -3.53
CA GLU A 22 10.27 6.45 -3.82
C GLU A 22 9.46 7.07 -4.97
N ALA A 23 9.12 6.29 -6.00
CA ALA A 23 8.33 6.77 -7.14
C ALA A 23 6.84 6.92 -6.81
N PHE A 24 6.38 6.32 -5.71
CA PHE A 24 5.04 6.57 -5.18
C PHE A 24 4.95 7.87 -4.36
N LEU A 25 6.07 8.39 -3.87
CA LEU A 25 6.11 9.65 -3.11
C LEU A 25 5.60 10.87 -3.93
N PRO A 26 6.03 11.10 -5.19
CA PRO A 26 5.50 12.20 -6.00
C PRO A 26 4.05 11.99 -6.47
N ILE A 27 3.63 10.73 -6.66
CA ILE A 27 2.23 10.41 -6.97
C ILE A 27 1.35 10.73 -5.77
N ALA A 28 1.82 10.39 -4.57
CA ALA A 28 1.17 10.69 -3.32
C ALA A 28 1.00 12.20 -3.10
N SER A 29 2.05 13.00 -3.32
CA SER A 29 1.95 14.46 -3.21
C SER A 29 0.96 15.02 -4.23
N ALA A 30 1.02 14.58 -5.49
CA ALA A 30 0.09 15.04 -6.53
C ALA A 30 -1.38 14.68 -6.22
N LEU A 31 -1.64 13.50 -5.66
CA LEU A 31 -2.98 13.08 -5.23
C LEU A 31 -3.47 13.88 -4.03
N HIS A 32 -2.59 14.16 -3.07
CA HIS A 32 -2.93 15.00 -1.93
C HIS A 32 -3.29 16.43 -2.37
N ASP A 33 -2.47 17.02 -3.25
CA ASP A 33 -2.73 18.34 -3.84
C ASP A 33 -4.03 18.37 -4.67
N SER A 34 -4.43 17.22 -5.22
CA SER A 34 -5.71 17.04 -5.93
C SER A 34 -6.92 16.91 -5.00
N GLY A 35 -6.74 17.02 -3.69
CA GLY A 35 -7.81 16.99 -2.69
C GLY A 35 -8.07 15.61 -2.07
N MET A 36 -7.20 14.63 -2.29
CA MET A 36 -7.29 13.32 -1.65
C MET A 36 -6.86 13.43 -0.17
N SER A 37 -7.64 12.80 0.73
CA SER A 37 -7.34 12.83 2.16
C SER A 37 -5.96 12.22 2.43
N LEU A 38 -5.21 12.83 3.37
CA LEU A 38 -3.86 12.42 3.73
C LEU A 38 -3.77 10.92 4.10
N GLY A 39 -4.79 10.41 4.80
CA GLY A 39 -4.90 8.99 5.15
C GLY A 39 -5.06 8.05 3.95
N ALA A 40 -5.82 8.47 2.94
CA ALA A 40 -5.97 7.71 1.71
C ALA A 40 -4.67 7.74 0.88
N THR A 41 -4.00 8.88 0.81
CA THR A 41 -2.70 9.01 0.14
C THR A 41 -1.65 8.08 0.75
N VAL A 42 -1.55 8.06 2.08
CA VAL A 42 -0.61 7.20 2.81
C VAL A 42 -0.98 5.72 2.67
N ALA A 43 -2.28 5.38 2.75
CA ALA A 43 -2.74 4.02 2.52
C ALA A 43 -2.40 3.53 1.10
N LEU A 44 -2.46 4.39 0.08
CA LEU A 44 -2.07 4.06 -1.29
C LEU A 44 -0.58 3.69 -1.37
N VAL A 45 0.30 4.52 -0.81
CA VAL A 45 1.76 4.30 -0.82
C VAL A 45 2.15 3.05 -0.07
N LEU A 46 1.62 2.84 1.14
CA LEU A 46 1.92 1.65 1.95
C LEU A 46 1.45 0.37 1.27
N THR A 47 0.25 0.41 0.69
CA THR A 47 -0.33 -0.75 0.04
C THR A 47 0.39 -1.09 -1.25
N SER A 48 0.76 -0.08 -2.07
CA SER A 48 1.50 -0.33 -3.31
C SER A 48 2.92 -0.81 -3.03
N ALA A 49 3.59 -0.24 -2.02
CA ALA A 49 4.94 -0.64 -1.63
C ALA A 49 4.99 -2.08 -1.10
N GLY A 50 4.03 -2.49 -0.27
CA GLY A 50 4.04 -3.83 0.35
C GLY A 50 3.45 -4.96 -0.50
N VAL A 51 2.98 -4.67 -1.72
CA VAL A 51 2.44 -5.67 -2.67
C VAL A 51 3.33 -5.83 -3.91
N ASN A 52 4.47 -5.17 -3.94
CA ASN A 52 5.44 -5.24 -5.04
C ASN A 52 5.73 -6.69 -5.45
N LEU A 53 5.45 -7.03 -6.71
CA LEU A 53 5.64 -8.36 -7.33
C LEU A 53 6.90 -9.15 -6.91
N PRO A 54 8.11 -8.55 -6.83
CA PRO A 54 9.32 -9.25 -6.39
C PRO A 54 9.24 -9.88 -5.02
N GLU A 55 8.67 -9.21 -4.04
CA GLU A 55 8.73 -9.64 -2.65
C GLU A 55 8.00 -10.96 -2.43
N PRO A 56 6.72 -11.14 -2.81
CA PRO A 56 6.09 -12.43 -2.75
C PRO A 56 6.71 -13.44 -3.73
N THR A 57 7.30 -13.02 -4.86
CA THR A 57 7.94 -13.95 -5.83
C THR A 57 9.26 -14.53 -5.30
N VAL A 58 10.06 -13.73 -4.60
CA VAL A 58 11.29 -14.19 -3.93
C VAL A 58 10.92 -14.97 -2.67
N LEU A 59 9.97 -14.46 -1.89
CA LEU A 59 9.54 -15.08 -0.66
C LEU A 59 8.78 -16.39 -0.92
N SER A 60 8.08 -16.56 -2.04
CA SER A 60 7.43 -17.84 -2.41
C SER A 60 8.42 -18.96 -2.68
N ARG A 61 9.70 -18.63 -2.94
CA ARG A 61 10.77 -19.63 -3.05
C ARG A 61 11.29 -20.09 -1.69
N LEU A 62 11.10 -19.28 -0.63
CA LEU A 62 11.51 -19.58 0.75
C LEU A 62 10.35 -19.97 1.67
N MET A 63 9.13 -19.56 1.35
CA MET A 63 7.95 -19.65 2.21
C MET A 63 6.79 -20.36 1.52
N ARG A 64 5.96 -21.06 2.32
CA ARG A 64 4.72 -21.70 1.85
C ARG A 64 3.70 -20.64 1.47
N ALA A 65 2.81 -20.94 0.52
CA ALA A 65 1.77 -20.02 0.04
C ALA A 65 0.91 -19.40 1.17
N GLY A 66 0.69 -20.13 2.26
CA GLY A 66 -0.03 -19.61 3.44
C GLY A 66 0.70 -18.48 4.17
N LEU A 67 2.04 -18.49 4.21
CA LEU A 67 2.84 -17.42 4.80
C LEU A 67 2.83 -16.16 3.94
N LEU A 68 2.83 -16.33 2.61
CA LEU A 68 2.64 -15.23 1.65
C LEU A 68 1.29 -14.53 1.87
N ALA A 69 0.22 -15.31 2.02
CA ALA A 69 -1.11 -14.78 2.29
C ALA A 69 -1.15 -14.01 3.62
N CYS A 70 -0.54 -14.56 4.69
CA CYS A 70 -0.43 -13.85 5.96
C CYS A 70 0.35 -12.53 5.82
N TYR A 71 1.48 -12.55 5.10
CA TYR A 71 2.28 -11.35 4.85
C TYR A 71 1.46 -10.25 4.17
N THR A 72 0.82 -10.55 3.03
CA THR A 72 -0.02 -9.60 2.31
C THR A 72 -1.16 -9.08 3.18
N LEU A 73 -1.75 -9.95 4.01
CA LEU A 73 -2.83 -9.56 4.91
C LEU A 73 -2.35 -8.62 6.02
N THR A 74 -1.16 -8.83 6.58
CA THR A 74 -0.55 -7.87 7.52
C THR A 74 -0.25 -6.52 6.87
N VAL A 75 0.23 -6.50 5.62
CA VAL A 75 0.46 -5.25 4.88
C VAL A 75 -0.85 -4.47 4.71
N VAL A 76 -1.91 -5.16 4.29
CA VAL A 76 -3.24 -4.55 4.11
C VAL A 76 -3.78 -4.00 5.43
N VAL A 77 -3.68 -4.77 6.52
CA VAL A 77 -4.12 -4.33 7.85
C VAL A 77 -3.32 -3.12 8.32
N ALA A 78 -2.00 -3.14 8.13
CA ALA A 78 -1.12 -2.03 8.48
C ALA A 78 -1.44 -0.77 7.67
N ALA A 79 -1.69 -0.89 6.37
CA ALA A 79 -2.05 0.23 5.51
C ALA A 79 -3.40 0.86 5.89
N ILE A 80 -4.39 0.04 6.22
CA ILE A 80 -5.69 0.53 6.72
C ILE A 80 -5.51 1.22 8.07
N GLY A 81 -4.76 0.62 8.99
CA GLY A 81 -4.48 1.18 10.32
C GLY A 81 -3.76 2.53 10.22
N ALA A 82 -2.69 2.59 9.43
CA ALA A 82 -1.95 3.83 9.16
C ALA A 82 -2.83 4.88 8.47
N GLY A 83 -3.66 4.49 7.51
CA GLY A 83 -4.58 5.39 6.83
C GLY A 83 -5.60 6.07 7.75
N TYR A 84 -5.99 5.42 8.87
CA TYR A 84 -6.82 6.05 9.90
C TYR A 84 -6.02 6.80 10.97
N LEU A 85 -4.84 6.30 11.33
CA LEU A 85 -4.00 6.88 12.38
C LEU A 85 -3.30 8.18 11.95
N VAL A 86 -2.80 8.23 10.72
CA VAL A 86 -1.98 9.36 10.23
C VAL A 86 -2.77 10.67 10.20
N PRO A 87 -4.02 10.73 9.71
CA PRO A 87 -4.85 11.93 9.81
C PRO A 87 -5.15 12.37 11.25
N LEU A 88 -5.03 11.46 12.22
CA LEU A 88 -5.29 11.75 13.63
C LEU A 88 -4.03 12.30 14.34
N LEU A 89 -2.84 11.91 13.87
CA LEU A 89 -1.56 12.27 14.44
C LEU A 89 -0.93 13.51 13.78
N ALA A 90 -1.17 13.70 12.49
CA ALA A 90 -0.73 14.84 11.70
C ALA A 90 -1.96 15.72 11.37
N PRO A 91 -2.25 16.75 12.21
CA PRO A 91 -3.33 17.71 11.94
C PRO A 91 -3.03 18.61 10.74
#